data_AF-A0A811RFW7-F1
#
_entry.id   AF-A0A811RFW7-F1
#
_cell.length_a   1.000
_cell.length_b   1.000
_cell.length_c   1.000
_cell.angle_alpha   90.00
_cell.angle_beta   90.00
_cell.angle_gamma   90.00
#
_symmetry.space_group_name_H-M   'P 1'
#
loop_
_entity.id
_entity.type
_entity.pdbx_description
1 polymer ?
#
loop_
_entity_poly.entity_id
_entity_poly.type
_entity_poly.pdbx_seq_one_letter_code
_entity_poly.pdbx_strand_id
1 'polypeptide(L)'
;MLLMFFLFGALALLSQKCTRYLPLTDGELCLVAAAAFTSEFLLFSYYSANHTGLEGYYHHLLVILIGLCILTTVLGALLPESFPVDVAAGTLIVLQGMWFYQTALTLYGPMLPDGCDRNAKGDEVDCGSRAAEERAEQLANFQLFWAVFVAFVYVLGCYAVAAARYGHPDLVATNGEHVAALECHGGRGGASAEECVV
;
A
#
# COMPACT_ATOMS: atom_id res chain seq x y z
N MET A 1 17.98 5.49 6.01
CA MET A 1 17.07 4.88 5.01
C MET A 1 17.76 3.83 4.14
N LEU A 2 18.47 4.17 3.05
CA LEU A 2 19.00 3.17 2.08
C LEU A 2 19.87 2.08 2.70
N LEU A 3 20.75 2.45 3.64
CA LEU A 3 21.59 1.49 4.35
C LEU A 3 20.78 0.49 5.16
N MET A 4 19.65 0.89 5.77
CA MET A 4 18.80 0.00 6.55
C MET A 4 18.06 -1.00 5.66
N PHE A 5 17.57 -0.56 4.50
CA PHE A 5 16.98 -1.47 3.51
C PHE A 5 18.01 -2.41 2.90
N PHE A 6 19.25 -1.94 2.67
CA PHE A 6 20.35 -2.81 2.26
C PHE A 6 20.67 -3.87 3.32
N LEU A 7 20.75 -3.48 4.59
CA LEU A 7 20.96 -4.42 5.70
C LEU A 7 19.81 -5.44 5.81
N PHE A 8 18.57 -5.00 5.71
CA PHE A 8 17.41 -5.89 5.65
C PHE A 8 17.56 -6.92 4.52
N GLY A 9 17.85 -6.47 3.29
CA GLY A 9 18.03 -7.36 2.15
C GLY A 9 19.21 -8.33 2.34
N ALA A 10 20.34 -7.85 2.88
CA ALA A 10 21.48 -8.69 3.18
C ALA A 10 21.16 -9.75 4.24
N LEU A 11 20.45 -9.39 5.32
CA LEU A 11 20.01 -10.31 6.36
C LEU A 11 19.00 -11.33 5.85
N ALA A 12 18.06 -10.93 5.00
CA ALA A 12 17.13 -11.84 4.33
C ALA A 12 17.87 -12.87 3.47
N LEU A 13 18.83 -12.42 2.65
CA LEU A 13 19.64 -13.32 1.82
C LEU A 13 20.54 -14.24 2.67
N LEU A 14 21.14 -13.72 3.74
CA LEU A 14 21.95 -14.52 4.66
C LEU A 14 21.09 -15.55 5.40
N SER A 15 19.88 -15.21 5.83
CA SER A 15 18.97 -16.17 6.48
C SER A 15 18.65 -17.35 5.55
N GLN A 16 18.41 -17.07 4.26
CA GLN A 16 18.14 -18.10 3.25
C GLN A 16 19.35 -18.96 2.91
N LYS A 17 20.56 -18.38 2.81
CA LYS A 17 21.77 -19.09 2.38
C LYS A 17 22.54 -19.75 3.53
N CYS A 18 22.48 -19.14 4.71
CA CYS A 18 23.25 -19.50 5.89
C CYS A 18 22.33 -19.84 7.05
N THR A 19 21.23 -20.58 6.80
CA THR A 19 20.24 -20.98 7.81
C THR A 19 20.87 -21.71 9.01
N ARG A 20 22.02 -22.38 8.82
CA ARG A 20 22.78 -23.02 9.89
C ARG A 20 23.43 -22.02 10.86
N TYR A 21 23.77 -20.82 10.41
CA TYR A 21 24.48 -19.80 11.20
C TYR A 21 23.57 -18.69 11.70
N LEU A 22 22.49 -18.39 10.97
CA LEU A 22 21.56 -17.32 11.32
C LEU A 22 20.11 -17.72 10.96
N PRO A 23 19.47 -18.58 11.76
CA PRO A 23 18.08 -18.96 11.54
C PRO A 23 17.15 -17.80 11.96
N LEU A 24 16.91 -16.85 11.06
CA LEU A 24 15.86 -15.84 11.26
C LEU A 24 14.53 -16.40 10.79
N THR A 25 13.53 -16.32 11.67
CA THR A 25 12.13 -16.54 11.35
C THR A 25 11.56 -15.41 10.50
N ASP A 26 10.49 -15.69 9.76
CA ASP A 26 9.82 -14.69 8.92
C ASP A 26 9.31 -13.49 9.73
N GLY A 27 8.86 -13.73 10.98
CA GLY A 27 8.46 -12.66 11.90
C GLY A 27 9.62 -11.75 12.31
N GLU A 28 10.81 -12.29 12.55
CA GLU A 28 12.00 -11.48 12.85
C GLU A 28 12.44 -10.65 11.64
N LEU A 29 12.36 -11.21 10.44
CA LEU A 29 12.59 -10.49 9.19
C LEU A 29 11.60 -9.34 8.99
N CYS A 30 10.33 -9.55 9.33
CA CYS A 30 9.31 -8.50 9.34
C CYS A 30 9.65 -7.38 10.34
N LEU A 31 10.14 -7.71 11.55
CA LEU A 31 10.56 -6.69 12.51
C LEU A 31 11.79 -5.90 12.04
N VAL A 32 12.75 -6.55 11.38
CA VAL A 32 13.89 -5.85 10.76
C VAL A 32 13.42 -4.92 9.63
N ALA A 33 12.47 -5.37 8.80
CA ALA A 33 11.85 -4.51 7.78
C ALA A 33 11.11 -3.32 8.42
N ALA A 34 10.35 -3.54 9.51
CA ALA A 34 9.66 -2.49 10.24
C ALA A 34 10.65 -1.47 10.84
N ALA A 35 11.81 -1.91 11.33
CA ALA A 35 12.88 -1.03 11.79
C ALA A 35 13.48 -0.20 10.63
N ALA A 36 13.64 -0.79 9.45
CA ALA A 36 14.09 -0.06 8.26
C ALA A 36 13.08 1.04 7.85
N PHE A 37 11.79 0.72 7.80
CA PHE A 37 10.72 1.71 7.57
C PHE A 37 10.64 2.75 8.68
N THR A 38 10.87 2.38 9.94
CA THR A 38 10.92 3.34 11.05
C THR A 38 12.07 4.33 10.86
N SER A 39 13.23 3.87 10.40
CA SER A 39 14.36 4.75 10.08
C SER A 39 14.04 5.75 8.96
N GLU A 40 13.24 5.32 7.98
CA GLU A 40 12.76 6.17 6.88
C GLU A 40 11.71 7.16 7.38
N PHE A 41 10.76 6.71 8.19
CA PHE A 41 9.73 7.53 8.81
C PHE A 41 10.33 8.68 9.61
N LEU A 42 11.33 8.41 10.45
CA LEU A 42 11.98 9.44 11.26
C LEU A 42 12.70 10.47 10.40
N LEU A 43 13.38 10.03 9.33
CA LEU A 43 14.07 10.92 8.39
C LEU A 43 13.08 11.87 7.71
N PHE A 44 12.02 11.33 7.11
CA PHE A 44 11.03 12.14 6.41
C PHE A 44 10.11 12.94 7.33
N SER A 45 9.90 12.49 8.57
CA SER A 45 9.18 13.28 9.58
C SER A 45 9.97 14.52 9.96
N TYR A 46 11.29 14.41 10.14
CA TYR A 46 12.15 15.56 10.41
C TYR A 46 12.23 16.49 9.18
N TYR A 47 12.35 15.90 7.98
CA TYR A 47 12.35 16.66 6.73
C TYR A 47 11.04 17.43 6.54
N SER A 48 9.89 16.74 6.60
CA SER A 48 8.56 17.33 6.44
C SER A 48 8.28 18.42 7.48
N ALA A 49 8.78 18.30 8.70
CA ALA A 49 8.64 19.35 9.72
C ALA A 49 9.42 20.64 9.41
N ASN A 50 10.47 20.55 8.58
CA ASN A 50 11.32 21.69 8.22
C ASN A 50 10.91 22.36 6.90
N HIS A 51 10.04 21.74 6.10
CA HIS A 51 9.54 22.29 4.83
C HIS A 51 8.08 22.75 4.98
N THR A 52 7.78 23.99 4.59
CA THR A 52 6.42 24.53 4.55
C THR A 52 5.85 24.50 3.14
N GLY A 53 4.53 24.45 3.03
CA GLY A 53 3.79 24.51 1.77
C GLY A 53 3.77 23.19 0.99
N LEU A 54 3.81 23.27 -0.35
CA LEU A 54 3.57 22.13 -1.24
C LEU A 54 4.56 20.98 -1.02
N GLU A 55 5.85 21.29 -0.85
CA GLU A 55 6.87 20.28 -0.57
C GLU A 55 6.58 19.55 0.74
N GLY A 56 6.25 20.31 1.80
CA GLY A 56 5.85 19.74 3.08
C GLY A 56 4.64 18.82 2.97
N TYR A 57 3.65 19.20 2.16
CA TYR A 57 2.43 18.43 1.92
C TYR A 57 2.70 17.06 1.26
N TYR A 58 3.49 17.03 0.19
CA TYR A 58 3.85 15.77 -0.49
C TYR A 58 4.63 14.83 0.43
N HIS A 59 5.58 15.36 1.20
CA HIS A 59 6.34 14.60 2.18
C HIS A 59 5.47 14.12 3.35
N HIS A 60 4.48 14.90 3.77
CA HIS A 60 3.52 14.49 4.80
C HIS A 60 2.73 13.25 4.37
N LEU A 61 2.23 13.24 3.12
CA LEU A 61 1.55 12.07 2.55
C LEU A 61 2.48 10.85 2.47
N LEU A 62 3.76 11.04 2.13
CA LEU A 62 4.77 9.96 2.16
C LEU A 62 4.95 9.39 3.57
N VAL A 63 5.05 10.25 4.59
CA VAL A 63 5.19 9.85 6.00
C VAL A 63 3.99 9.01 6.46
N ILE A 64 2.77 9.37 6.06
CA ILE A 64 1.56 8.57 6.33
C ILE A 64 1.67 7.18 5.71
N LEU A 65 2.07 7.08 4.44
CA LEU A 65 2.23 5.79 3.75
C LEU A 65 3.30 4.92 4.41
N ILE A 66 4.44 5.51 4.81
CA ILE A 66 5.48 4.78 5.55
C ILE A 66 4.94 4.30 6.90
N GLY A 67 4.17 5.12 7.62
CA GLY A 67 3.52 4.72 8.87
C GLY A 67 2.58 3.52 8.70
N LEU A 68 1.81 3.49 7.61
CA LEU A 68 0.98 2.34 7.25
C LEU A 68 1.84 1.10 6.93
N CYS A 69 2.96 1.25 6.21
CA CYS A 69 3.90 0.16 5.96
C CYS A 69 4.45 -0.43 7.26
N ILE A 70 4.83 0.42 8.23
CA ILE A 70 5.29 -0.03 9.56
C ILE A 70 4.19 -0.84 10.24
N LEU A 71 2.96 -0.31 10.26
CA LEU A 71 1.82 -0.97 10.91
C LEU A 71 1.56 -2.36 10.31
N THR A 72 1.47 -2.46 8.99
CA THR A 72 1.19 -3.75 8.33
C THR A 72 2.36 -4.71 8.43
N THR A 73 3.61 -4.23 8.43
CA THR A 73 4.78 -5.09 8.59
C THR A 73 4.87 -5.65 10.02
N VAL A 74 4.58 -4.82 11.04
CA VAL A 74 4.46 -5.29 12.43
C VAL A 74 3.30 -6.28 12.55
N LEU A 75 2.16 -6.00 11.92
CA LEU A 75 1.03 -6.93 11.92
C LEU A 75 1.37 -8.26 11.25
N GLY A 76 2.16 -8.26 10.17
CA GLY A 76 2.67 -9.48 9.52
C GLY A 76 3.58 -10.28 10.46
N ALA A 77 4.39 -9.61 11.29
CA ALA A 77 5.19 -10.28 12.32
C ALA A 77 4.31 -10.92 13.43
N LEU A 78 3.20 -10.29 13.78
CA LEU A 78 2.26 -10.78 14.81
C LEU A 78 1.32 -11.88 14.28
N LEU A 79 0.99 -11.82 12.99
CA LEU A 79 0.05 -12.70 12.30
C LEU A 79 0.69 -13.29 11.02
N PRO A 80 1.72 -14.14 11.15
CA PRO A 80 2.50 -14.63 10.00
C PRO A 80 1.72 -15.53 9.03
N GLU A 81 0.55 -16.02 9.45
CA GLU A 81 -0.32 -16.89 8.63
C GLU A 81 -1.47 -16.13 7.95
N SER A 82 -1.49 -14.80 8.05
CA SER A 82 -2.61 -13.98 7.58
C SER A 82 -2.38 -13.41 6.17
N PHE A 83 -2.86 -14.16 5.17
CA PHE A 83 -2.82 -13.74 3.77
C PHE A 83 -3.28 -12.29 3.50
N PRO A 84 -4.36 -11.77 4.11
CA PRO A 84 -4.77 -10.38 3.89
C PRO A 84 -3.75 -9.35 4.36
N VAL A 85 -3.01 -9.65 5.44
CA VAL A 85 -1.98 -8.76 5.99
C VAL A 85 -0.76 -8.74 5.07
N ASP A 86 -0.35 -9.88 4.53
CA ASP A 86 0.75 -9.96 3.58
C ASP A 86 0.45 -9.19 2.29
N VAL A 87 -0.77 -9.36 1.76
CA VAL A 87 -1.23 -8.61 0.57
C VAL A 87 -1.29 -7.11 0.88
N ALA A 88 -1.81 -6.71 2.04
CA ALA A 88 -1.86 -5.31 2.44
C ALA A 88 -0.45 -4.71 2.59
N ALA A 89 0.47 -5.42 3.25
CA ALA A 89 1.85 -4.98 3.42
C ALA A 89 2.55 -4.81 2.06
N GLY A 90 2.47 -5.80 1.17
CA GLY A 90 3.03 -5.70 -0.17
C GLY A 90 2.44 -4.54 -0.98
N THR A 91 1.12 -4.34 -0.89
CA THR A 91 0.43 -3.25 -1.60
C THR A 91 0.87 -1.88 -1.09
N LEU A 92 0.97 -1.72 0.23
CA LEU A 92 1.42 -0.46 0.84
C LEU A 92 2.87 -0.15 0.52
N ILE A 93 3.76 -1.16 0.49
CA ILE A 93 5.16 -0.98 0.09
C ILE A 93 5.25 -0.48 -1.36
N VAL A 94 4.46 -1.06 -2.27
CA VAL A 94 4.40 -0.59 -3.67
C VAL A 94 3.85 0.83 -3.75
N LEU A 95 2.77 1.15 -3.03
CA LEU A 95 2.20 2.50 -2.99
C LEU A 95 3.19 3.53 -2.43
N GLN A 96 3.90 3.18 -1.35
CA GLN A 96 4.93 4.03 -0.74
C GLN A 96 6.06 4.31 -1.74
N GLY A 97 6.59 3.28 -2.40
CA GLY A 97 7.64 3.46 -3.41
C GLY A 97 7.17 4.27 -4.63
N MET A 98 5.95 4.01 -5.13
CA MET A 98 5.35 4.77 -6.23
C MET A 98 5.17 6.25 -5.85
N TRP A 99 4.69 6.52 -4.64
CA TRP A 99 4.51 7.89 -4.13
C TRP A 99 5.85 8.62 -3.97
N PHE A 100 6.90 7.90 -3.56
CA PHE A 100 8.25 8.45 -3.49
C PHE A 100 8.73 8.94 -4.87
N TYR A 101 8.58 8.12 -5.92
CA TYR A 101 8.90 8.52 -7.29
C TYR A 101 8.02 9.66 -7.80
N GLN A 102 6.71 9.61 -7.53
CA GLN A 102 5.79 10.67 -7.93
C GLN A 102 6.18 12.01 -7.28
N THR A 103 6.48 12.00 -5.99
CA THR A 103 6.94 13.18 -5.25
C THR A 103 8.20 13.75 -5.88
N ALA A 104 9.18 12.88 -6.21
CA ALA A 104 10.41 13.30 -6.87
C ALA A 104 10.17 13.93 -8.25
N LEU A 105 9.29 13.33 -9.07
CA LEU A 105 8.96 13.84 -10.40
C LEU A 105 8.14 15.14 -10.37
N THR A 106 7.26 15.31 -9.39
CA THR A 106 6.46 16.53 -9.21
C THR A 106 7.33 17.67 -8.71
N LEU A 107 8.07 17.48 -7.61
CA LEU A 107 8.80 18.56 -6.96
C LEU A 107 10.10 18.91 -7.70
N TYR A 108 10.84 17.91 -8.18
CA TYR A 108 12.17 18.12 -8.80
C TYR A 108 12.21 17.79 -10.31
N GLY A 109 11.14 17.18 -10.85
CA GLY A 109 11.05 16.79 -12.26
C GLY A 109 10.21 17.73 -13.13
N PRO A 110 9.72 17.26 -14.29
CA PRO A 110 8.94 18.09 -15.22
C PRO A 110 7.47 18.24 -14.83
N MET A 111 6.99 17.56 -13.78
CA MET A 111 5.57 17.53 -13.40
C MET A 111 5.19 18.59 -12.36
N LEU A 112 5.91 19.71 -12.31
CA LEU A 112 5.63 20.78 -11.36
C LEU A 112 4.25 21.42 -11.68
N PRO A 113 3.35 21.58 -10.69
CA PRO A 113 2.02 22.15 -10.92
C PRO A 113 2.08 23.61 -11.38
N ASP A 114 1.16 23.99 -12.26
CA ASP A 114 1.05 25.36 -12.78
C ASP A 114 0.88 26.37 -11.63
N GLY A 115 1.70 27.43 -11.65
CA GLY A 115 1.66 28.50 -10.65
C GLY A 115 2.57 28.25 -9.44
N CYS A 116 3.34 27.16 -9.45
CA CYS A 116 4.45 26.94 -8.54
C CYS A 116 5.77 26.96 -9.31
N ASP A 117 6.77 27.62 -8.74
CA ASP A 117 8.09 27.78 -9.32
C ASP A 117 9.14 27.34 -8.31
N ARG A 118 10.27 26.86 -8.83
CA ARG A 118 11.44 26.58 -8.00
C ARG A 118 12.17 27.89 -7.73
N ASN A 119 12.59 28.10 -6.48
CA ASN A 119 13.39 29.26 -6.14
C ASN A 119 14.70 29.30 -6.96
N ALA A 120 15.39 30.44 -6.98
CA ALA A 120 16.63 30.61 -7.76
C ALA A 120 17.77 29.65 -7.36
N LYS A 121 17.67 28.98 -6.20
CA LYS A 121 18.62 27.95 -5.74
C LYS A 121 18.18 26.53 -6.09
N GLY A 122 16.96 26.34 -6.57
CA GLY A 122 16.36 25.05 -6.95
C GLY A 122 15.98 24.15 -5.78
N ASP A 123 16.05 24.64 -4.54
CA ASP A 123 15.95 23.83 -3.31
C ASP A 123 14.59 23.94 -2.62
N GLU A 124 13.80 24.97 -2.97
CA GLU A 124 12.49 25.22 -2.37
C GLU A 124 11.48 25.49 -3.50
N VAL A 125 10.30 24.89 -3.37
CA VAL A 125 9.17 25.10 -4.27
C VAL A 125 8.25 26.15 -3.67
N ASP A 126 8.13 27.30 -4.32
CA ASP A 126 7.24 28.38 -3.89
C ASP A 126 6.08 28.52 -4.87
N CYS A 127 4.85 28.53 -4.33
CA CYS A 127 3.65 28.73 -5.11
C CYS A 127 3.24 30.20 -5.00
N GLY A 128 3.23 30.92 -6.12
CA GLY A 128 3.07 32.39 -6.13
C GLY A 128 1.73 32.92 -5.58
N SER A 129 0.79 32.04 -5.25
CA SER A 129 -0.43 32.37 -4.52
C SER A 129 -0.94 31.16 -3.71
N ARG A 130 -1.62 31.44 -2.60
CA ARG A 130 -2.30 30.41 -1.78
C ARG A 130 -3.31 29.58 -2.60
N ALA A 131 -3.99 30.18 -3.57
CA ALA A 131 -4.93 29.47 -4.43
C ALA A 131 -4.22 28.46 -5.36
N ALA A 132 -3.00 28.75 -5.80
CA ALA A 132 -2.20 27.81 -6.59
C ALA A 132 -1.69 26.65 -5.74
N GLU A 133 -1.29 26.94 -4.50
CA GLU A 133 -0.89 25.93 -3.51
C GLU A 133 -2.04 24.98 -3.18
N GLU A 134 -3.23 25.49 -2.81
CA GLU A 134 -4.41 24.67 -2.53
C GLU A 134 -4.81 23.79 -3.73
N ARG A 135 -4.68 24.31 -4.96
CA ARG A 135 -4.90 23.52 -6.19
C ARG A 135 -3.86 22.40 -6.35
N ALA A 136 -2.60 22.69 -6.07
CA ALA A 136 -1.52 21.71 -6.16
C ALA A 136 -1.68 20.61 -5.10
N GLU A 137 -2.10 20.95 -3.88
CA GLU A 137 -2.43 19.97 -2.83
C GLU A 137 -3.63 19.09 -3.22
N GLN A 138 -4.68 19.67 -3.82
CA GLN A 138 -5.81 18.89 -4.35
C GLN A 138 -5.39 17.94 -5.47
N LEU A 139 -4.47 18.37 -6.35
CA LEU A 139 -3.90 17.50 -7.38
C LEU A 139 -3.11 16.34 -6.75
N ALA A 140 -2.33 16.61 -5.69
CA ALA A 140 -1.60 15.59 -4.95
C ALA A 140 -2.54 14.53 -4.36
N ASN A 141 -3.64 14.96 -3.73
CA ASN A 141 -4.67 14.06 -3.21
C ASN A 141 -5.29 13.21 -4.32
N PHE A 142 -5.62 13.83 -5.45
CA PHE A 142 -6.18 13.11 -6.59
C PHE A 142 -5.20 12.07 -7.15
N GLN A 143 -3.91 12.41 -7.27
CA GLN A 143 -2.85 11.47 -7.67
C GLN A 143 -2.75 10.29 -6.70
N LEU A 144 -2.79 10.56 -5.39
CA LEU A 144 -2.72 9.52 -4.36
C LEU A 144 -3.95 8.61 -4.41
N PHE A 145 -5.15 9.17 -4.45
CA PHE A 145 -6.39 8.38 -4.53
C PHE A 145 -6.46 7.55 -5.80
N TRP A 146 -5.99 8.10 -6.92
CA TRP A 146 -5.88 7.34 -8.17
C TRP A 146 -4.91 6.16 -8.02
N ALA A 147 -3.72 6.38 -7.44
CA ALA A 147 -2.75 5.32 -7.21
C ALA A 147 -3.33 4.22 -6.30
N VAL A 148 -4.01 4.60 -5.21
CA VAL A 148 -4.69 3.66 -4.30
C VAL A 148 -5.78 2.88 -5.02
N PHE A 149 -6.60 3.54 -5.84
CA PHE A 149 -7.65 2.88 -6.62
C PHE A 149 -7.06 1.86 -7.60
N VAL A 150 -6.03 2.24 -8.35
CA VAL A 150 -5.35 1.33 -9.29
C VAL A 150 -4.73 0.14 -8.55
N ALA A 151 -4.08 0.37 -7.40
CA ALA A 151 -3.53 -0.69 -6.59
C ALA A 151 -4.62 -1.65 -6.08
N PHE A 152 -5.76 -1.11 -5.63
CA PHE A 152 -6.90 -1.92 -5.18
C PHE A 152 -7.49 -2.77 -6.32
N VAL A 153 -7.74 -2.15 -7.48
CA VAL A 153 -8.24 -2.87 -8.66
C VAL A 153 -7.25 -3.93 -9.13
N TYR A 154 -5.95 -3.65 -9.08
CA TYR A 154 -4.90 -4.61 -9.40
C TYR A 154 -4.89 -5.80 -8.45
N VAL A 155 -4.94 -5.57 -7.14
CA VAL A 155 -5.00 -6.64 -6.13
C VAL A 155 -6.27 -7.47 -6.31
N LEU A 156 -7.42 -6.83 -6.50
CA LEU A 156 -8.69 -7.52 -6.73
C LEU A 156 -8.65 -8.35 -8.02
N GLY A 157 -8.07 -7.82 -9.09
CA GLY A 157 -7.87 -8.53 -10.36
C GLY A 157 -6.97 -9.74 -10.20
N CYS A 158 -5.81 -9.58 -9.53
CA CYS A 158 -4.90 -10.68 -9.21
C CYS A 158 -5.60 -11.77 -8.38
N TYR A 159 -6.36 -11.37 -7.36
CA TYR A 159 -7.13 -12.27 -6.53
C TYR A 159 -8.21 -13.01 -7.33
N ALA A 160 -8.99 -12.30 -8.17
CA ALA A 160 -10.01 -12.90 -9.01
C ALA A 160 -9.42 -13.91 -10.02
N VAL A 161 -8.27 -13.59 -10.62
CA VAL A 161 -7.54 -14.51 -11.50
C VAL A 161 -7.04 -15.72 -10.73
N ALA A 162 -6.46 -15.53 -9.55
CA ALA A 162 -6.02 -16.64 -8.70
C ALA A 162 -7.19 -17.54 -8.30
N ALA A 163 -8.32 -16.97 -7.90
CA ALA A 163 -9.54 -17.69 -7.57
C ALA A 163 -10.13 -18.42 -8.78
N ALA A 164 -10.11 -17.83 -9.98
CA ALA A 164 -10.60 -18.49 -11.19
C ALA A 164 -9.70 -19.66 -11.65
N ARG A 165 -8.40 -19.60 -11.36
CA ARG A 165 -7.42 -20.61 -11.79
C ARG A 165 -7.20 -21.73 -10.78
N TYR A 166 -7.19 -21.39 -9.50
CA TYR A 166 -6.82 -22.28 -8.39
C TYR A 166 -7.94 -22.41 -7.34
N GLY A 167 -9.07 -21.71 -7.51
CA GLY A 167 -10.21 -21.84 -6.62
C GLY A 167 -10.71 -23.28 -6.62
N HIS A 168 -10.85 -23.85 -5.42
CA HIS A 168 -11.42 -25.18 -5.25
C HIS A 168 -12.86 -25.17 -5.79
N PRO A 169 -13.22 -26.04 -6.74
CA PRO A 169 -14.58 -26.14 -7.26
C PRO A 169 -15.61 -26.41 -6.14
N ASP A 170 -15.19 -27.05 -5.05
CA ASP A 170 -16.03 -27.35 -3.88
C ASP A 170 -16.48 -26.11 -3.10
N LEU A 171 -15.68 -25.04 -3.08
CA LEU A 171 -16.04 -23.76 -2.44
C LEU A 171 -17.00 -22.93 -3.31
N VAL A 172 -16.89 -23.08 -4.63
CA VAL A 172 -17.81 -22.44 -5.58
C VAL A 172 -19.17 -23.14 -5.55
N ALA A 173 -19.19 -24.48 -5.46
CA ALA A 173 -20.41 -25.27 -5.32
C ALA A 173 -21.15 -24.96 -4.01
N THR A 174 -20.44 -24.95 -2.87
CA THR A 174 -21.03 -24.63 -1.56
C THR A 174 -21.52 -23.20 -1.45
N ASN A 175 -20.84 -22.22 -2.06
CA ASN A 175 -21.34 -20.85 -2.15
C ASN A 175 -22.57 -20.75 -3.06
N GLY A 176 -22.61 -21.50 -4.17
CA GLY A 176 -23.78 -21.63 -5.03
C GLY A 176 -24.99 -22.20 -4.28
N GLU A 177 -24.81 -23.27 -3.51
CA GLU A 177 -25.84 -23.85 -2.63
C GLU A 177 -26.31 -22.86 -1.57
N HIS A 178 -25.40 -22.10 -0.94
CA HIS A 178 -25.76 -21.09 0.07
C HIS A 178 -26.54 -19.92 -0.53
N VAL A 179 -26.16 -19.43 -1.70
CA VAL A 179 -26.85 -18.36 -2.42
C VAL A 179 -28.23 -18.84 -2.88
N ALA A 180 -28.32 -20.05 -3.45
CA ALA A 180 -29.60 -20.65 -3.83
C ALA A 180 -30.52 -20.88 -2.62
N ALA A 181 -29.98 -21.29 -1.47
CA ALA A 181 -30.73 -21.43 -0.23
C ALA A 181 -31.26 -20.08 0.31
N LEU A 182 -30.47 -19.00 0.19
CA LEU A 182 -30.88 -17.64 0.53
C LEU A 182 -31.99 -17.13 -0.41
N GLU A 183 -31.90 -17.42 -1.71
CA GLU A 183 -32.93 -17.07 -2.69
C GLU A 183 -34.22 -17.88 -2.49
N CYS A 184 -34.16 -19.19 -2.22
CA CYS A 184 -35.31 -20.03 -1.84
C CYS A 184 -35.99 -19.47 -0.55
N HIS A 185 -35.22 -18.91 0.40
CA HIS A 185 -35.78 -18.31 1.62
C HIS A 185 -36.36 -16.90 1.43
N GLY A 186 -35.80 -16.08 0.53
CA GLY A 186 -36.28 -14.73 0.21
C GLY A 186 -37.51 -14.70 -0.72
N GLY A 187 -37.72 -15.76 -1.52
CA GLY A 187 -38.79 -15.87 -2.52
C GLY A 187 -40.16 -16.32 -2.00
N ARG A 188 -40.41 -16.31 -0.68
CA ARG A 188 -41.66 -16.83 -0.09
C ARG A 188 -42.83 -15.85 -0.26
N GLY A 189 -43.21 -15.61 -1.51
CA GLY A 189 -44.37 -14.82 -1.94
C GLY A 189 -45.23 -15.46 -3.05
N GLY A 190 -44.89 -16.65 -3.58
CA GLY A 190 -45.79 -17.34 -4.50
C GLY A 190 -45.20 -18.54 -5.23
N ALA A 191 -45.77 -19.71 -4.94
CA ALA A 191 -45.82 -20.95 -5.72
C ALA A 191 -44.53 -21.78 -5.93
N SER A 192 -44.69 -23.07 -5.60
CA SER A 192 -43.85 -24.25 -5.87
C SER A 192 -42.60 -24.44 -5.01
N ALA A 193 -42.76 -25.23 -3.95
CA ALA A 193 -41.70 -25.72 -3.06
C ALA A 193 -41.12 -27.07 -3.53
N GLU A 194 -41.14 -27.37 -4.84
CA GLU A 194 -40.77 -28.69 -5.38
C GLU A 194 -39.46 -28.70 -6.17
N GLU A 195 -38.68 -27.61 -6.18
CA GLU A 195 -37.47 -27.47 -7.02
C GLU A 195 -36.19 -27.04 -6.28
N CYS A 196 -36.11 -27.11 -4.95
CA CYS A 196 -34.82 -26.85 -4.24
C CYS A 196 -34.03 -28.15 -3.90
N VAL A 197 -34.31 -29.31 -4.51
CA VAL A 197 -33.47 -30.53 -4.38
C VAL A 197 -33.42 -31.33 -5.69
N VAL A 198 -32.52 -30.96 -6.61
CA VAL A 198 -31.71 -31.86 -7.45
C VAL A 198 -30.38 -31.16 -7.73
#